data_AF-A0A3B4YI24-F1
#
_entry.id   AF-A0A3B4YI24-F1
#
_cell.length_a   1.000
_cell.length_b   1.000
_cell.length_c   1.000
_cell.angle_alpha   90.00
_cell.angle_beta   90.00
_cell.angle_gamma   90.00
#
_symmetry.space_group_name_H-M   'P 1'
#
loop_
_entity.id
_entity.type
_entity.pdbx_description
1 polymer ?
#
loop_
_entity_poly.entity_id
_entity_poly.type
_entity_poly.pdbx_seq_one_letter_code
_entity_poly.pdbx_strand_id
1 'polypeptide(L)'
;PYQRSCCRLTSLLLWTAAPTWAWTLELRPCRYLSPSVCLRSGPAANEAWSSAYLLLEEGNLRGGVQALAMQRVDWLSRPDLLVRAARHYEGAGQVLLRQAVMSSQRFISIGQGEVPPLEEWQEVECPARLDLAGGWSDTPPIAFEHGGSVTNAAVRIDGKRPIGARARRIAEPRLLLVSYAGGRESGVSMETVCNSLDDLRDYCQPHAPGRRRTVYCLLFLQRTSSILAGALLAAVYRCTGRTYNTDSLIHAILYLEQILTTGGGWQDQVGGLVGGVKVGRSRASLPLQVEVERLSPPEDFLVSLEQHLLLVYTGKTRLARNLLQDVVRSWYSRLPSMVQNAQQLVANSEECSRACSLSRLGRCLDRSWQQKKLMAPGCEPASVRTMMEALRPLVLGQSLAGAGGGGFLYLLTREPRQRQAVLQVLNNTPGLGDFSVHSVELDMDGITVLPPP
;
A
#
# COMPACT_ATOMS: atom_id res chain seq x y z
N PRO A 1 26.41 -1.11 -0.49
CA PRO A 1 25.09 -0.82 -1.11
C PRO A 1 23.95 -1.73 -0.60
N TYR A 2 24.21 -3.05 -0.44
CA TYR A 2 23.26 -4.02 0.13
C TYR A 2 22.92 -3.78 1.62
N GLN A 3 23.90 -3.40 2.45
CA GLN A 3 23.70 -3.14 3.89
C GLN A 3 22.80 -1.93 4.22
N ARG A 4 22.79 -0.87 3.39
CA ARG A 4 21.92 0.31 3.61
C ARG A 4 20.44 0.04 3.27
N SER A 5 20.16 -0.97 2.45
CA SER A 5 18.80 -1.42 2.12
C SER A 5 18.21 -2.32 3.21
N CYS A 6 19.04 -3.14 3.88
CA CYS A 6 18.62 -3.93 5.04
C CYS A 6 18.14 -3.05 6.21
N CYS A 7 18.87 -1.99 6.58
CA CYS A 7 18.45 -1.09 7.66
C CYS A 7 17.09 -0.41 7.42
N ARG A 8 16.72 -0.13 6.16
CA ARG A 8 15.41 0.43 5.81
C ARG A 8 14.29 -0.61 5.87
N LEU A 9 14.60 -1.87 5.58
CA LEU A 9 13.67 -2.98 5.75
C LEU A 9 13.44 -3.25 7.23
N THR A 10 14.47 -3.37 8.08
CA THR A 10 14.27 -3.56 9.54
C THR A 10 13.40 -2.48 10.14
N SER A 11 13.59 -1.22 9.74
CA SER A 11 12.68 -0.15 10.12
C SER A 11 11.26 -0.41 9.59
N LEU A 12 11.04 -0.69 8.31
CA LEU A 12 9.68 -0.95 7.78
C LEU A 12 8.96 -2.14 8.46
N LEU A 13 9.72 -3.12 8.95
CA LEU A 13 9.21 -4.35 9.57
C LEU A 13 8.93 -4.16 11.05
N LEU A 14 9.76 -3.39 11.75
CA LEU A 14 9.42 -2.83 13.07
C LEU A 14 8.22 -1.89 12.95
N TRP A 15 8.12 -1.11 11.87
CA TRP A 15 6.99 -0.23 11.60
C TRP A 15 5.71 -1.06 11.41
N THR A 16 5.67 -2.11 10.60
CA THR A 16 4.41 -2.87 10.46
C THR A 16 4.11 -3.76 11.66
N ALA A 17 5.10 -4.44 12.24
CA ALA A 17 4.88 -5.42 13.31
C ALA A 17 4.52 -4.78 14.65
N ALA A 18 5.21 -3.72 15.07
CA ALA A 18 5.06 -3.15 16.41
C ALA A 18 3.65 -2.62 16.71
N PRO A 19 3.03 -1.77 15.87
CA PRO A 19 1.66 -1.30 16.10
C PRO A 19 0.62 -2.35 15.74
N THR A 20 0.90 -3.28 14.81
CA THR A 20 0.03 -4.45 14.56
C THR A 20 -0.16 -5.24 15.85
N TRP A 21 0.94 -5.50 16.58
CA TRP A 21 0.95 -6.23 17.84
C TRP A 21 0.37 -5.43 19.02
N ALA A 22 0.73 -4.14 19.17
CA ALA A 22 0.13 -3.27 20.18
C ALA A 22 -1.40 -3.18 20.02
N TRP A 23 -1.88 -3.17 18.77
CA TRP A 23 -3.30 -3.14 18.46
C TRP A 23 -4.00 -4.50 18.64
N THR A 24 -3.29 -5.61 18.46
CA THR A 24 -3.85 -6.95 18.74
C THR A 24 -3.93 -7.25 20.24
N LEU A 25 -3.02 -6.76 21.08
CA LEU A 25 -3.01 -7.15 22.50
C LEU A 25 -3.97 -6.33 23.40
N GLU A 26 -4.48 -5.18 22.92
CA GLU A 26 -5.41 -4.34 23.69
C GLU A 26 -6.79 -4.19 23.02
N LEU A 27 -7.79 -4.92 23.52
CA LEU A 27 -9.23 -4.72 23.22
C LEU A 27 -9.82 -3.46 23.91
N ARG A 28 -9.04 -2.39 24.03
CA ARG A 28 -9.53 -1.05 24.44
C ARG A 28 -8.75 0.01 23.67
N PRO A 29 -9.37 1.13 23.26
CA PRO A 29 -8.66 2.22 22.62
C PRO A 29 -7.54 2.66 23.55
N CYS A 30 -6.30 2.39 23.14
CA CYS A 30 -5.10 2.74 23.88
C CYS A 30 -5.06 4.27 23.98
N ARG A 31 -5.62 4.82 25.08
CA ARG A 31 -5.59 6.25 25.44
C ARG A 31 -4.18 6.75 25.79
N TYR A 32 -3.15 5.92 25.59
CA TYR A 32 -1.77 6.18 26.01
C TYR A 32 -0.79 6.43 24.88
N LEU A 33 -1.22 6.44 23.61
CA LEU A 33 -0.46 7.09 22.55
C LEU A 33 -0.75 8.59 22.63
N SER A 34 0.14 9.33 23.30
CA SER A 34 0.09 10.78 23.27
C SER A 34 0.08 11.24 21.79
N PRO A 35 -0.91 12.04 21.35
CA PRO A 35 -1.05 12.50 19.95
C PRO A 35 0.18 13.24 19.42
N SER A 36 1.03 13.70 20.34
CA SER A 36 2.26 14.47 20.07
C SER A 36 3.38 13.68 19.40
N VAL A 37 3.31 12.36 19.32
CA VAL A 37 4.37 11.57 18.67
C VAL A 37 3.99 11.28 17.22
N CYS A 38 4.70 11.93 16.30
CA CYS A 38 4.79 11.62 14.87
C CYS A 38 4.01 12.53 13.90
N LEU A 39 3.91 13.84 14.18
CA LEU A 39 4.22 14.80 13.12
C LEU A 39 5.71 14.61 12.80
N ARG A 40 6.09 14.40 11.53
CA ARG A 40 7.51 14.38 11.17
C ARG A 40 8.17 15.63 11.76
N SER A 41 9.07 15.44 12.70
CA SER A 41 10.00 16.44 13.24
C SER A 41 11.02 16.78 12.15
N GLY A 42 10.53 17.39 11.07
CA GLY A 42 11.36 18.09 10.11
C GLY A 42 11.74 19.47 10.67
N PRO A 43 12.61 20.21 9.97
CA PRO A 43 13.00 21.59 10.29
C PRO A 43 11.84 22.62 10.24
N ALA A 44 10.59 22.16 10.28
CA ALA A 44 9.34 22.90 10.23
C ALA A 44 8.53 22.82 11.55
N ALA A 45 9.08 22.28 12.64
CA ALA A 45 8.48 22.41 13.96
C ALA A 45 8.63 23.87 14.43
N ASN A 46 7.66 24.71 14.09
CA ASN A 46 7.58 26.08 14.57
C ASN A 46 6.48 26.13 15.65
N GLU A 47 6.87 26.47 16.87
CA GLU A 47 5.98 26.47 18.03
C GLU A 47 4.75 27.34 17.84
N ALA A 48 4.85 28.42 17.06
CA ALA A 48 3.75 29.36 16.80
C ALA A 48 2.54 28.70 16.10
N TRP A 49 2.76 27.60 15.37
CA TRP A 49 1.67 26.85 14.72
C TRP A 49 1.10 25.72 15.58
N SER A 50 1.70 25.42 16.73
CA SER A 50 1.37 24.23 17.53
C SER A 50 -0.01 24.31 18.17
N SER A 51 -0.44 25.50 18.61
CA SER A 51 -1.78 25.72 19.16
C SER A 51 -2.87 25.34 18.15
N ALA A 52 -2.66 25.68 16.87
CA ALA A 52 -3.57 25.32 15.81
C ALA A 52 -3.65 23.80 15.62
N TYR A 53 -2.51 23.09 15.63
CA TYR A 53 -2.49 21.64 15.53
C TYR A 53 -3.18 20.95 16.71
N LEU A 54 -2.91 21.39 17.94
CA LEU A 54 -3.56 20.85 19.14
C LEU A 54 -5.08 20.97 19.06
N LEU A 55 -5.60 22.15 18.67
CA LEU A 55 -7.03 22.35 18.49
C LEU A 55 -7.63 21.42 17.43
N LEU A 56 -6.92 21.19 16.32
CA LEU A 56 -7.36 20.22 15.30
C LEU A 56 -7.34 18.79 15.84
N GLU A 57 -6.31 18.41 16.60
CA GLU A 57 -6.18 17.08 17.21
C GLU A 57 -7.29 16.79 18.22
N GLU A 58 -7.72 17.80 18.98
CA GLU A 58 -8.84 17.75 19.91
C GLU A 58 -10.22 17.75 19.23
N GLY A 59 -10.26 17.90 17.89
CA GLY A 59 -11.48 17.95 17.10
C GLY A 59 -12.14 19.33 17.04
N ASN A 60 -11.51 20.37 17.59
CA ASN A 60 -11.96 21.75 17.47
C ASN A 60 -11.55 22.35 16.11
N LEU A 61 -12.24 21.92 15.05
CA LEU A 61 -11.96 22.35 13.67
C LEU A 61 -12.02 23.87 13.51
N ARG A 62 -13.05 24.52 14.07
CA ARG A 62 -13.23 25.98 13.95
C ARG A 62 -12.08 26.71 14.61
N GLY A 63 -11.73 26.35 15.85
CA GLY A 63 -10.63 26.95 16.60
C GLY A 63 -9.29 26.73 15.92
N GLY A 64 -9.03 25.51 15.45
CA GLY A 64 -7.80 25.18 14.72
C GLY A 64 -7.65 25.98 13.42
N VAL A 65 -8.71 26.08 12.61
CA VAL A 65 -8.70 26.90 11.36
C VAL A 65 -8.52 28.39 11.66
N GLN A 66 -9.16 28.90 12.71
CA GLN A 66 -8.97 30.30 13.14
C GLN A 66 -7.53 30.55 13.59
N ALA A 67 -6.95 29.65 14.40
CA ALA A 67 -5.56 29.75 14.83
C ALA A 67 -4.57 29.69 13.65
N LEU A 68 -4.80 28.80 12.66
CA LEU A 68 -4.02 28.77 11.41
C LEU A 68 -4.12 30.10 10.64
N ALA A 69 -5.31 30.70 10.58
CA ALA A 69 -5.54 31.94 9.85
C ALA A 69 -4.88 33.15 10.55
N MET A 70 -4.98 33.21 11.88
CA MET A 70 -4.31 34.23 12.70
C MET A 70 -2.80 34.13 12.54
N GLN A 71 -2.24 32.92 12.72
CA GLN A 71 -0.80 32.72 12.62
C GLN A 71 -0.27 32.99 11.21
N ARG A 72 -1.06 32.71 10.15
CA ARG A 72 -0.64 32.95 8.77
C ARG A 72 -0.29 34.41 8.49
N VAL A 73 -0.94 35.37 9.15
CA VAL A 73 -0.73 36.81 8.89
C VAL A 73 0.75 37.20 9.01
N ASP A 74 1.46 36.62 9.98
CA ASP A 74 2.89 36.89 10.22
C ASP A 74 3.83 36.34 9.13
N TRP A 75 3.31 35.55 8.20
CA TRP A 75 4.09 34.79 7.22
C TRP A 75 3.82 35.21 5.77
N LEU A 76 2.96 36.22 5.54
CA LEU A 76 2.60 36.67 4.19
C LEU A 76 3.53 37.76 3.63
N SER A 77 4.42 38.32 4.45
CA SER A 77 5.24 39.48 4.08
C SER A 77 6.31 39.18 3.04
N ARG A 78 6.75 37.93 2.92
CA ARG A 78 7.81 37.51 2.00
C ARG A 78 7.48 36.18 1.32
N PRO A 79 7.88 35.97 0.05
CA PRO A 79 7.65 34.73 -0.67
C PRO A 79 8.17 33.47 0.06
N ASP A 80 9.33 33.55 0.70
CA ASP A 80 9.90 32.41 1.44
C ASP A 80 9.09 32.04 2.69
N LEU A 81 8.53 33.03 3.39
CA LEU A 81 7.63 32.80 4.53
C LEU A 81 6.29 32.21 4.09
N LEU A 82 5.76 32.65 2.94
CA LEU A 82 4.55 32.10 2.37
C LEU A 82 4.70 30.62 2.03
N VAL A 83 5.83 30.22 1.44
CA VAL A 83 6.15 28.81 1.17
C VAL A 83 6.25 28.00 2.48
N ARG A 84 6.79 28.58 3.55
CA ARG A 84 6.83 27.93 4.87
C ARG A 84 5.44 27.80 5.49
N ALA A 85 4.61 28.84 5.44
CA ALA A 85 3.23 28.80 5.90
C ALA A 85 2.42 27.72 5.15
N ALA A 86 2.61 27.58 3.83
CA ALA A 86 1.96 26.53 3.06
C ALA A 86 2.28 25.12 3.60
N ARG A 87 3.53 24.86 4.02
CA ARG A 87 3.92 23.59 4.66
C ARG A 87 3.23 23.37 6.01
N HIS A 88 2.92 24.43 6.75
CA HIS A 88 2.14 24.32 7.99
C HIS A 88 0.67 23.98 7.71
N TYR A 89 0.07 24.56 6.65
CA TYR A 89 -1.25 24.16 6.19
C TYR A 89 -1.28 22.72 5.66
N GLU A 90 -0.23 22.26 4.97
CA GLU A 90 -0.06 20.83 4.63
C GLU A 90 -0.08 19.97 5.90
N GLY A 91 0.67 20.37 6.94
CA GLY A 91 0.70 19.68 8.24
C GLY A 91 -0.68 19.60 8.93
N ALA A 92 -1.42 20.72 8.96
CA ALA A 92 -2.78 20.75 9.47
C ALA A 92 -3.73 19.84 8.67
N GLY A 93 -3.60 19.84 7.34
CA GLY A 93 -4.33 18.92 6.47
C GLY A 93 -4.04 17.46 6.79
N GLN A 94 -2.79 17.11 7.10
CA GLN A 94 -2.40 15.75 7.51
C GLN A 94 -3.01 15.34 8.86
N VAL A 95 -3.16 16.27 9.82
CA VAL A 95 -3.85 15.99 11.10
C VAL A 95 -5.31 15.58 10.85
N LEU A 96 -6.02 16.37 10.04
CA LEU A 96 -7.42 16.08 9.69
C LEU A 96 -7.55 14.80 8.86
N LEU A 97 -6.64 14.60 7.89
CA LEU A 97 -6.59 13.38 7.08
C LEU A 97 -6.41 12.14 7.96
N ARG A 98 -5.50 12.21 8.93
CA ARG A 98 -5.25 11.14 9.90
C ARG A 98 -6.52 10.80 10.66
N GLN A 99 -7.21 11.79 11.23
CA GLN A 99 -8.48 11.56 11.94
C GLN A 99 -9.54 10.92 11.03
N ALA A 100 -9.64 11.40 9.79
CA ALA A 100 -10.57 10.87 8.79
C ALA A 100 -10.26 9.40 8.44
N VAL A 101 -9.01 9.03 8.15
CA VAL A 101 -8.64 7.63 7.87
C VAL A 101 -8.86 6.76 9.12
N MET A 102 -8.49 7.24 10.31
CA MET A 102 -8.64 6.50 11.57
C MET A 102 -10.10 6.16 11.90
N SER A 103 -11.06 6.94 11.38
CA SER A 103 -12.49 6.65 11.55
C SER A 103 -12.93 5.31 10.91
N SER A 104 -12.11 4.74 10.00
CA SER A 104 -12.30 3.40 9.44
C SER A 104 -12.27 2.29 10.49
N GLN A 105 -11.76 2.55 11.69
CA GLN A 105 -11.78 1.60 12.82
C GLN A 105 -13.18 1.05 13.11
N ARG A 106 -14.23 1.82 12.80
CA ARG A 106 -15.64 1.41 13.01
C ARG A 106 -16.06 0.22 12.15
N PHE A 107 -15.35 -0.06 11.06
CA PHE A 107 -15.61 -1.19 10.16
C PHE A 107 -14.79 -2.43 10.50
N ILE A 108 -14.01 -2.38 11.57
CA ILE A 108 -13.17 -3.51 11.97
C ILE A 108 -13.93 -4.36 13.00
N SER A 109 -14.17 -5.61 12.63
CA SER A 109 -14.68 -6.65 13.52
C SER A 109 -13.66 -7.77 13.68
N ILE A 110 -13.35 -8.11 14.93
CA ILE A 110 -12.45 -9.20 15.30
C ILE A 110 -13.24 -10.13 16.21
N GLY A 111 -13.36 -11.39 15.82
CA GLY A 111 -13.98 -12.43 16.63
C GLY A 111 -12.97 -13.17 17.48
N GLN A 112 -13.49 -14.08 18.31
CA GLN A 112 -12.70 -14.96 19.16
C GLN A 112 -12.79 -16.38 18.61
N GLY A 113 -11.65 -17.07 18.59
CA GLY A 113 -11.51 -18.46 18.15
C GLY A 113 -10.59 -19.24 19.08
N GLU A 114 -10.20 -20.43 18.64
CA GLU A 114 -9.28 -21.27 19.40
C GLU A 114 -7.85 -20.78 19.28
N VAL A 115 -7.14 -20.75 20.40
CA VAL A 115 -5.72 -20.38 20.41
C VAL A 115 -4.90 -21.61 20.00
N PRO A 116 -4.09 -21.53 18.93
CA PRO A 116 -3.26 -22.66 18.51
C PRO A 116 -2.28 -23.09 19.60
N PRO A 117 -1.88 -24.36 19.64
CA PRO A 117 -0.77 -24.88 20.44
C PRO A 117 0.50 -24.05 20.34
N LEU A 118 1.37 -24.19 21.35
CA LEU A 118 2.72 -23.65 21.26
C LEU A 118 3.49 -24.32 20.11
N GLU A 119 4.42 -23.58 19.53
CA GLU A 119 5.28 -23.97 18.41
C GLU A 119 4.59 -24.22 17.06
N GLU A 120 3.25 -24.21 17.01
CA GLU A 120 2.48 -24.39 15.77
C GLU A 120 2.50 -23.14 14.87
N TRP A 121 2.91 -23.33 13.62
CA TRP A 121 2.94 -22.27 12.62
C TRP A 121 1.55 -21.96 12.07
N GLN A 122 1.17 -20.69 12.16
CA GLN A 122 0.07 -20.10 11.42
C GLN A 122 0.65 -19.38 10.21
N GLU A 123 0.51 -19.98 9.04
CA GLU A 123 1.12 -19.50 7.80
C GLU A 123 0.05 -18.94 6.84
N VAL A 124 0.37 -17.80 6.23
CA VAL A 124 -0.53 -17.04 5.37
C VAL A 124 0.23 -16.60 4.13
N GLU A 125 -0.37 -16.82 2.97
CA GLU A 125 0.13 -16.36 1.68
C GLU A 125 -0.87 -15.43 1.01
N CYS A 126 -0.35 -14.45 0.29
CA CYS A 126 -1.10 -13.49 -0.49
C CYS A 126 -0.56 -13.43 -1.93
N PRO A 127 -1.43 -13.34 -2.94
CA PRO A 127 -1.03 -13.02 -4.30
C PRO A 127 -0.46 -11.60 -4.40
N ALA A 128 0.23 -11.34 -5.51
CA ALA A 128 0.49 -9.98 -5.94
C ALA A 128 -0.80 -9.36 -6.53
N ARG A 129 -0.73 -8.08 -6.88
CA ARG A 129 -1.86 -7.35 -7.47
C ARG A 129 -1.44 -6.61 -8.73
N LEU A 130 -2.37 -6.46 -9.67
CA LEU A 130 -2.27 -5.60 -10.85
C LEU A 130 -3.46 -4.65 -10.90
N ASP A 131 -3.20 -3.33 -10.96
CA ASP A 131 -4.27 -2.33 -11.10
C ASP A 131 -4.62 -2.18 -12.57
N LEU A 132 -5.81 -2.61 -12.97
CA LEU A 132 -6.23 -2.55 -14.37
C LEU A 132 -6.68 -1.14 -14.74
N ALA A 133 -7.41 -0.47 -13.83
CA ALA A 133 -7.83 0.92 -13.98
C ALA A 133 -8.16 1.57 -12.63
N GLY A 134 -8.11 2.91 -12.58
CA GLY A 134 -8.60 3.72 -11.45
C GLY A 134 -7.59 4.02 -10.35
N GLY A 135 -6.36 3.51 -10.43
CA GLY A 135 -5.33 3.77 -9.41
C GLY A 135 -5.10 5.27 -9.18
N TRP A 136 -4.90 5.65 -7.92
CA TRP A 136 -4.89 7.01 -7.36
C TRP A 136 -6.27 7.56 -6.95
N SER A 137 -7.38 7.03 -7.47
CA SER A 137 -8.71 7.47 -7.02
C SER A 137 -9.02 7.04 -5.58
N ASP A 138 -8.34 6.01 -5.09
CA ASP A 138 -8.41 5.46 -3.74
C ASP A 138 -7.58 6.24 -2.71
N THR A 139 -6.72 7.16 -3.14
CA THR A 139 -5.77 7.86 -2.28
C THR A 139 -6.46 8.99 -1.51
N PRO A 140 -6.38 9.04 -0.17
CA PRO A 140 -6.81 10.20 0.61
C PRO A 140 -5.93 11.44 0.32
N PRO A 141 -6.49 12.66 0.25
CA PRO A 141 -7.90 13.03 0.46
C PRO A 141 -8.82 12.84 -0.75
N ILE A 142 -8.29 12.44 -1.92
CA ILE A 142 -9.06 12.33 -3.17
C ILE A 142 -10.30 11.44 -2.98
N ALA A 143 -10.10 10.24 -2.41
CA ALA A 143 -11.19 9.29 -2.15
C ALA A 143 -12.25 9.84 -1.18
N PHE A 144 -11.88 10.72 -0.25
CA PHE A 144 -12.82 11.30 0.72
C PHE A 144 -13.72 12.34 0.09
N GLU A 145 -13.20 13.10 -0.85
CA GLU A 145 -13.91 14.22 -1.46
C GLU A 145 -14.66 13.83 -2.73
N HIS A 146 -14.18 12.83 -3.48
CA HIS A 146 -14.75 12.43 -4.77
C HIS A 146 -15.19 10.96 -4.84
N GLY A 147 -14.92 10.18 -3.79
CA GLY A 147 -15.03 8.73 -3.86
C GLY A 147 -13.86 8.14 -4.66
N GLY A 148 -13.75 6.82 -4.62
CA GLY A 148 -12.72 6.08 -5.34
C GLY A 148 -13.30 4.82 -5.97
N SER A 149 -12.71 4.40 -7.09
CA SER A 149 -13.00 3.13 -7.73
C SER A 149 -11.74 2.60 -8.38
N VAL A 150 -11.35 1.38 -8.04
CA VAL A 150 -10.17 0.72 -8.58
C VAL A 150 -10.52 -0.70 -8.99
N THR A 151 -10.37 -0.99 -10.28
CA THR A 151 -10.51 -2.34 -10.82
C THR A 151 -9.13 -2.97 -10.88
N ASN A 152 -8.95 -4.11 -10.22
CA ASN A 152 -7.67 -4.79 -10.12
C ASN A 152 -7.82 -6.32 -10.19
N ALA A 153 -6.71 -7.02 -10.32
CA ALA A 153 -6.63 -8.47 -10.33
C ALA A 153 -5.60 -8.97 -9.32
N ALA A 154 -5.95 -10.02 -8.57
CA ALA A 154 -5.00 -10.78 -7.77
C ALA A 154 -4.27 -11.78 -8.66
N VAL A 155 -2.95 -11.87 -8.55
CA VAL A 155 -2.13 -12.69 -9.44
C VAL A 155 -1.02 -13.46 -8.72
N ARG A 156 -0.75 -14.68 -9.18
CA ARG A 156 0.48 -15.41 -8.91
C ARG A 156 1.55 -15.01 -9.93
N ILE A 157 2.80 -15.05 -9.51
CA ILE A 157 3.96 -14.77 -10.36
C ILE A 157 4.78 -16.05 -10.45
N ASP A 158 4.95 -16.58 -11.66
CA ASP A 158 5.63 -17.86 -11.89
C ASP A 158 5.09 -19.00 -10.99
N GLY A 159 3.76 -19.12 -10.93
CA GLY A 159 3.05 -20.12 -10.13
C GLY A 159 3.08 -19.88 -8.61
N LYS A 160 3.67 -18.78 -8.12
CA LYS A 160 3.86 -18.53 -6.68
C LYS A 160 3.08 -17.32 -6.18
N ARG A 161 2.62 -17.41 -4.94
CA ARG A 161 2.19 -16.26 -4.13
C ARG A 161 3.45 -15.62 -3.52
N PRO A 162 3.88 -14.43 -3.98
CA PRO A 162 5.19 -13.89 -3.62
C PRO A 162 5.22 -13.25 -2.22
N ILE A 163 4.06 -13.05 -1.59
CA ILE A 163 3.92 -12.36 -0.32
C ILE A 163 3.34 -13.33 0.69
N GLY A 164 3.89 -13.34 1.90
CA GLY A 164 3.37 -14.17 2.96
C GLY A 164 4.00 -13.83 4.30
N ALA A 165 3.37 -14.33 5.34
CA ALA A 165 3.82 -14.25 6.70
C ALA A 165 3.47 -15.54 7.44
N ARG A 166 4.26 -15.89 8.44
CA ARG A 166 3.91 -16.92 9.40
C ARG A 166 4.16 -16.42 10.79
N ALA A 167 3.36 -16.91 11.74
CA ALA A 167 3.43 -16.57 13.15
C ALA A 167 3.24 -17.84 13.98
N ARG A 168 3.95 -17.96 15.10
CA ARG A 168 3.72 -19.02 16.07
C ARG A 168 3.89 -18.49 17.48
N ARG A 169 3.25 -19.17 18.42
CA ARG A 169 3.51 -18.97 19.85
C ARG A 169 4.76 -19.75 20.23
N ILE A 170 5.62 -19.16 21.05
CA ILE A 170 6.80 -19.85 21.61
C ILE A 170 6.59 -20.06 23.10
N ALA A 171 7.52 -20.69 23.84
CA ALA A 171 7.36 -20.81 25.29
C ALA A 171 7.76 -19.53 26.03
N GLU A 172 8.84 -18.89 25.58
CA GLU A 172 9.47 -17.76 26.26
C GLU A 172 8.76 -16.43 25.98
N PRO A 173 8.57 -15.57 27.00
CA PRO A 173 7.80 -14.33 26.88
C PRO A 173 8.57 -13.23 26.13
N ARG A 174 8.87 -13.46 24.84
CA ARG A 174 9.58 -12.55 23.94
C ARG A 174 8.94 -12.55 22.53
N LEU A 175 9.13 -11.44 21.83
CA LEU A 175 8.82 -11.27 20.41
C LEU A 175 10.12 -11.39 19.61
N LEU A 176 10.10 -12.08 18.48
CA LEU A 176 11.27 -12.30 17.63
C LEU A 176 10.92 -12.07 16.16
N LEU A 177 11.11 -10.88 15.62
CA LEU A 177 10.77 -10.59 14.22
C LEU A 177 11.87 -11.13 13.30
N VAL A 178 11.54 -11.85 12.21
CA VAL A 178 12.55 -12.47 11.33
C VAL A 178 12.25 -12.23 9.85
N SER A 179 12.88 -11.23 9.25
CA SER A 179 12.68 -10.97 7.82
C SER A 179 13.66 -11.71 6.93
N TYR A 180 13.22 -12.03 5.70
CA TYR A 180 14.07 -12.68 4.69
C TYR A 180 14.12 -11.84 3.44
N ALA A 181 15.32 -11.49 3.00
CA ALA A 181 15.52 -10.93 1.67
C ALA A 181 16.02 -12.03 0.73
N GLY A 182 15.22 -12.40 -0.29
CA GLY A 182 15.65 -13.33 -1.36
C GLY A 182 15.11 -14.76 -1.31
N GLY A 183 13.99 -15.02 -0.64
CA GLY A 183 13.36 -16.35 -0.57
C GLY A 183 13.83 -17.22 0.62
N ARG A 184 13.16 -18.37 0.82
CA ARG A 184 13.32 -19.24 2.02
C ARG A 184 14.66 -19.97 2.09
N GLU A 185 15.28 -20.28 0.96
CA GLU A 185 16.41 -21.23 0.88
C GLU A 185 17.77 -20.55 0.64
N SER A 186 17.81 -19.26 0.31
CA SER A 186 19.07 -18.56 -0.05
C SER A 186 19.10 -17.09 0.37
N GLY A 187 18.19 -16.68 1.25
CA GLY A 187 18.05 -15.29 1.66
C GLY A 187 18.85 -14.90 2.90
N VAL A 188 19.22 -13.61 3.00
CA VAL A 188 19.75 -13.04 4.23
C VAL A 188 18.57 -12.89 5.20
N SER A 189 18.64 -13.54 6.36
CA SER A 189 17.70 -13.33 7.46
C SER A 189 18.15 -12.16 8.32
N MET A 190 17.19 -11.35 8.76
CA MET A 190 17.42 -10.32 9.76
C MET A 190 16.47 -10.54 10.92
N GLU A 191 17.06 -10.75 12.09
CA GLU A 191 16.36 -11.04 13.32
C GLU A 191 16.34 -9.80 14.22
N THR A 192 15.17 -9.50 14.77
CA THR A 192 14.98 -8.44 15.75
C THR A 192 14.27 -9.03 16.95
N VAL A 193 14.93 -9.07 18.09
CA VAL A 193 14.36 -9.56 19.34
C VAL A 193 13.77 -8.39 20.12
N CYS A 194 12.48 -8.43 20.40
CA CYS A 194 11.80 -7.49 21.29
C CYS A 194 11.48 -8.23 22.60
N ASN A 195 12.10 -7.79 23.69
CA ASN A 195 11.92 -8.36 25.02
C ASN A 195 10.79 -7.65 25.79
N SER A 196 10.15 -6.64 25.18
CA SER A 196 9.11 -5.81 25.75
C SER A 196 8.24 -5.10 24.73
N LEU A 197 7.08 -4.59 25.16
CA LEU A 197 6.24 -3.72 24.36
C LEU A 197 6.83 -2.31 24.17
N ASP A 198 7.75 -1.87 25.03
CA ASP A 198 8.44 -0.58 24.85
C ASP A 198 9.40 -0.62 23.66
N ASP A 199 9.96 -1.79 23.32
CA ASP A 199 10.71 -2.03 22.06
C ASP A 199 9.86 -1.75 20.81
N LEU A 200 8.54 -1.73 20.96
CA LEU A 200 7.57 -1.47 19.90
C LEU A 200 7.10 0.00 19.87
N ARG A 201 7.34 0.78 20.94
CA ARG A 201 6.92 2.19 21.04
C ARG A 201 7.75 3.11 20.16
N ASP A 202 9.04 2.83 20.03
CA ASP A 202 9.96 3.57 19.18
C ASP A 202 10.01 3.00 17.76
N TYR A 203 8.87 2.58 17.19
CA TYR A 203 8.83 2.11 15.81
C TYR A 203 9.44 3.14 14.85
N CYS A 204 9.33 4.44 15.15
CA CYS A 204 9.98 5.52 14.41
C CYS A 204 11.53 5.58 14.50
N GLN A 205 12.18 4.82 15.38
CA GLN A 205 13.65 4.81 15.56
C GLN A 205 14.24 3.37 15.67
N PRO A 206 15.14 2.96 14.76
CA PRO A 206 15.55 1.55 14.60
C PRO A 206 16.47 0.94 15.70
N HIS A 207 16.61 1.54 16.89
CA HIS A 207 17.69 1.18 17.84
C HIS A 207 17.34 1.05 19.35
N ALA A 208 16.06 1.07 19.77
CA ALA A 208 15.74 1.12 21.22
C ALA A 208 15.46 -0.25 21.88
N PRO A 209 16.01 -0.55 23.09
CA PRO A 209 15.69 -1.75 23.88
C PRO A 209 15.13 -1.48 25.31
N GLY A 210 14.13 -2.26 25.79
CA GLY A 210 13.91 -2.60 27.21
C GLY A 210 12.47 -2.78 27.77
N ARG A 211 12.22 -3.97 28.39
CA ARG A 211 11.29 -4.41 29.51
C ARG A 211 9.80 -3.95 29.58
N ARG A 212 8.75 -4.71 29.97
CA ARG A 212 8.50 -6.09 30.50
C ARG A 212 6.97 -6.41 30.39
N ARG A 213 6.62 -7.69 30.15
CA ARG A 213 5.30 -8.41 30.09
C ARG A 213 4.83 -8.86 28.69
N THR A 214 5.13 -10.15 28.43
CA THR A 214 4.56 -11.24 27.58
C THR A 214 3.64 -10.94 26.39
N VAL A 215 4.03 -11.37 25.18
CA VAL A 215 3.37 -12.33 24.22
C VAL A 215 4.28 -12.47 22.96
N TYR A 216 4.15 -13.57 22.21
CA TYR A 216 5.04 -14.20 21.20
C TYR A 216 4.92 -13.73 19.74
N CYS A 217 6.00 -13.73 18.93
CA CYS A 217 5.93 -13.94 17.47
C CYS A 217 7.27 -14.04 16.72
N LEU A 218 7.41 -15.05 15.84
CA LEU A 218 8.30 -15.04 14.66
C LEU A 218 7.55 -14.44 13.45
N LEU A 219 8.06 -13.42 12.75
CA LEU A 219 7.38 -12.83 11.57
C LEU A 219 8.28 -12.85 10.33
N PHE A 220 7.88 -13.60 9.30
CA PHE A 220 8.57 -13.78 8.00
C PHE A 220 8.00 -12.86 6.92
N LEU A 221 8.85 -12.20 6.11
CA LEU A 221 8.44 -10.98 5.39
C LEU A 221 8.99 -10.89 3.94
N GLN A 222 8.14 -10.60 2.93
CA GLN A 222 8.48 -10.31 1.52
C GLN A 222 7.77 -9.02 1.00
N ARG A 223 8.32 -8.34 -0.02
CA ARG A 223 7.95 -6.97 -0.47
C ARG A 223 6.46 -6.77 -0.87
N THR A 224 5.82 -5.79 -0.22
CA THR A 224 4.71 -4.85 -0.61
C THR A 224 4.02 -4.45 0.71
N SER A 225 4.16 -3.21 1.18
CA SER A 225 3.89 -2.87 2.60
C SER A 225 2.49 -3.24 3.09
N SER A 226 1.45 -2.97 2.30
CA SER A 226 0.06 -3.15 2.72
C SER A 226 -0.41 -4.61 2.64
N ILE A 227 -0.06 -5.34 1.57
CA ILE A 227 -0.41 -6.76 1.41
C ILE A 227 0.32 -7.60 2.47
N LEU A 228 1.59 -7.26 2.71
CA LEU A 228 2.39 -7.85 3.77
C LEU A 228 1.79 -7.56 5.15
N ALA A 229 1.38 -6.31 5.42
CA ALA A 229 0.68 -5.98 6.66
C ALA A 229 -0.59 -6.83 6.86
N GLY A 230 -1.34 -7.09 5.78
CA GLY A 230 -2.48 -8.00 5.82
C GLY A 230 -2.11 -9.44 6.13
N ALA A 231 -1.07 -10.00 5.48
CA ALA A 231 -0.58 -11.34 5.79
C ALA A 231 -0.12 -11.45 7.26
N LEU A 232 0.55 -10.41 7.76
CA LEU A 232 0.99 -10.35 9.16
C LEU A 232 -0.18 -10.30 10.12
N LEU A 233 -1.11 -9.35 9.95
CA LEU A 233 -2.29 -9.24 10.79
C LEU A 233 -3.08 -10.55 10.82
N ALA A 234 -3.25 -11.19 9.66
CA ALA A 234 -3.88 -12.49 9.55
C ALA A 234 -3.15 -13.57 10.37
N ALA A 235 -1.83 -13.72 10.18
CA ALA A 235 -1.04 -14.71 10.90
C ALA A 235 -1.07 -14.46 12.42
N VAL A 236 -1.00 -13.19 12.84
CA VAL A 236 -1.03 -12.76 14.25
C VAL A 236 -2.41 -12.99 14.88
N TYR A 237 -3.49 -12.68 14.18
CA TYR A 237 -4.83 -12.99 14.66
C TYR A 237 -5.00 -14.48 14.91
N ARG A 238 -4.60 -15.30 13.94
CA ARG A 238 -4.70 -16.75 14.09
C ARG A 238 -3.87 -17.27 15.25
N CYS A 239 -2.62 -16.83 15.38
CA CYS A 239 -1.74 -17.31 16.45
C CYS A 239 -2.21 -16.86 17.85
N THR A 240 -3.06 -15.83 17.93
CA THR A 240 -3.67 -15.33 19.17
C THR A 240 -5.11 -15.81 19.40
N GLY A 241 -5.61 -16.73 18.56
CA GLY A 241 -6.99 -17.23 18.66
C GLY A 241 -8.04 -16.18 18.35
N ARG A 242 -7.75 -15.30 17.39
CA ARG A 242 -8.68 -14.29 16.87
C ARG A 242 -9.12 -14.65 15.48
N THR A 243 -10.40 -14.41 15.18
CA THR A 243 -10.97 -14.59 13.86
C THR A 243 -11.21 -13.22 13.21
N TYR A 244 -11.17 -13.18 11.88
CA TYR A 244 -11.34 -11.97 11.10
C TYR A 244 -12.05 -12.33 9.79
N ASN A 245 -12.65 -11.32 9.16
CA ASN A 245 -13.06 -11.40 7.77
C ASN A 245 -12.19 -10.44 6.92
N THR A 246 -12.19 -10.63 5.61
CA THR A 246 -11.34 -9.85 4.70
C THR A 246 -11.67 -8.36 4.71
N ASP A 247 -12.94 -7.99 4.86
CA ASP A 247 -13.38 -6.59 4.93
C ASP A 247 -12.80 -5.87 6.16
N SER A 248 -12.89 -6.49 7.33
CA SER A 248 -12.29 -6.00 8.57
C SER A 248 -10.76 -5.93 8.47
N LEU A 249 -10.13 -6.86 7.74
CA LEU A 249 -8.69 -6.85 7.53
C LEU A 249 -8.24 -5.68 6.63
N ILE A 250 -9.00 -5.36 5.57
CA ILE A 250 -8.75 -4.19 4.71
C ILE A 250 -8.76 -2.91 5.54
N HIS A 251 -9.80 -2.71 6.35
CA HIS A 251 -9.93 -1.52 7.19
C HIS A 251 -8.90 -1.49 8.33
N ALA A 252 -8.52 -2.64 8.89
CA ALA A 252 -7.44 -2.74 9.87
C ALA A 252 -6.08 -2.29 9.32
N ILE A 253 -5.77 -2.63 8.07
CA ILE A 253 -4.52 -2.20 7.44
C ILE A 253 -4.55 -0.70 7.16
N LEU A 254 -5.68 -0.14 6.70
CA LEU A 254 -5.82 1.31 6.50
C LEU A 254 -5.58 2.08 7.79
N TYR A 255 -6.18 1.61 8.89
CA TYR A 255 -5.97 2.16 10.21
C TYR A 255 -4.51 2.07 10.66
N LEU A 256 -3.90 0.89 10.50
CA LEU A 256 -2.51 0.62 10.86
C LEU A 256 -1.52 1.49 10.06
N GLU A 257 -1.67 1.58 8.74
CA GLU A 257 -0.79 2.38 7.89
C GLU A 257 -0.88 3.87 8.20
N GLN A 258 -2.04 4.33 8.67
CA GLN A 258 -2.22 5.69 9.14
C GLN A 258 -1.52 5.95 10.47
N ILE A 259 -1.56 5.02 11.42
CA ILE A 259 -0.74 5.07 12.65
C ILE A 259 0.75 5.17 12.28
N LEU A 260 1.14 4.46 11.22
CA LEU A 260 2.51 4.42 10.73
C LEU A 260 2.93 5.60 9.89
N THR A 261 2.03 6.54 9.61
CA THR A 261 2.31 7.73 8.77
C THR A 261 2.81 7.38 7.37
N THR A 262 2.64 6.12 6.93
CA THR A 262 3.09 5.66 5.62
C THR A 262 2.17 6.16 4.53
N GLY A 263 0.91 6.48 4.87
CA GLY A 263 -0.09 7.02 3.95
C GLY A 263 -0.36 6.11 2.76
N GLY A 264 -1.27 6.49 1.88
CA GLY A 264 -1.61 5.72 0.69
C GLY A 264 -3.11 5.48 0.57
N GLY A 265 -3.51 4.87 -0.54
CA GLY A 265 -4.89 4.46 -0.76
C GLY A 265 -5.18 3.03 -0.33
N TRP A 266 -6.40 2.58 -0.58
CA TRP A 266 -6.90 1.26 -0.18
C TRP A 266 -6.77 0.17 -1.26
N GLN A 267 -6.26 0.50 -2.46
CA GLN A 267 -6.17 -0.45 -3.57
C GLN A 267 -5.26 -1.65 -3.28
N ASP A 268 -4.23 -1.48 -2.43
CA ASP A 268 -3.25 -2.52 -2.17
C ASP A 268 -3.87 -3.66 -1.36
N GLN A 269 -4.61 -3.28 -0.33
CA GLN A 269 -5.37 -4.15 0.56
C GLN A 269 -6.43 -4.91 -0.23
N VAL A 270 -7.24 -4.20 -1.02
CA VAL A 270 -8.24 -4.85 -1.88
C VAL A 270 -7.55 -5.80 -2.84
N GLY A 271 -6.53 -5.32 -3.56
CA GLY A 271 -5.84 -6.04 -4.62
C GLY A 271 -5.20 -7.35 -4.20
N GLY A 272 -4.55 -7.38 -3.03
CA GLY A 272 -3.81 -8.55 -2.54
C GLY A 272 -4.59 -9.47 -1.59
N LEU A 273 -5.67 -9.00 -0.95
CA LEU A 273 -6.42 -9.80 0.03
C LEU A 273 -7.64 -10.49 -0.57
N VAL A 274 -8.24 -9.90 -1.61
CA VAL A 274 -9.42 -10.46 -2.26
C VAL A 274 -8.98 -11.13 -3.56
N GLY A 275 -9.41 -12.36 -3.81
CA GLY A 275 -9.08 -13.08 -5.04
C GLY A 275 -9.79 -12.55 -6.29
N GLY A 276 -9.32 -13.02 -7.44
CA GLY A 276 -9.88 -12.81 -8.77
C GLY A 276 -9.73 -11.39 -9.30
N VAL A 277 -10.50 -11.13 -10.36
CA VAL A 277 -10.74 -9.78 -10.90
C VAL A 277 -11.85 -9.14 -10.09
N LYS A 278 -11.67 -7.89 -9.69
CA LYS A 278 -12.54 -7.22 -8.73
C LYS A 278 -12.49 -5.72 -8.87
N VAL A 279 -13.51 -5.07 -8.34
CA VAL A 279 -13.58 -3.62 -8.23
C VAL A 279 -13.80 -3.25 -6.76
N GLY A 280 -12.87 -2.48 -6.21
CA GLY A 280 -13.07 -1.81 -4.92
C GLY A 280 -13.68 -0.43 -5.16
N ARG A 281 -14.56 0.00 -4.26
CA ARG A 281 -15.21 1.31 -4.30
C ARG A 281 -15.24 1.95 -2.93
N SER A 282 -15.29 3.27 -2.93
CA SER A 282 -15.58 4.07 -1.74
C SER A 282 -16.38 5.30 -2.11
N ARG A 283 -17.31 5.69 -1.24
CA ARG A 283 -18.11 6.90 -1.41
C ARG A 283 -17.33 8.12 -0.90
N ALA A 284 -17.68 9.30 -1.42
CA ALA A 284 -17.21 10.59 -0.95
C ALA A 284 -17.83 10.95 0.43
N SER A 285 -17.54 10.14 1.44
CA SER A 285 -18.14 10.26 2.78
C SER A 285 -17.19 9.77 3.85
N LEU A 286 -17.35 10.32 5.06
CA LEU A 286 -16.67 9.85 6.27
C LEU A 286 -17.67 9.15 7.20
N PRO A 287 -17.29 8.05 7.89
CA PRO A 287 -16.01 7.34 7.76
C PRO A 287 -15.86 6.68 6.38
N LEU A 288 -14.62 6.59 5.87
CA LEU A 288 -14.35 5.92 4.60
C LEU A 288 -14.62 4.42 4.75
N GLN A 289 -15.60 3.93 3.98
CA GLN A 289 -15.89 2.51 3.85
C GLN A 289 -15.45 2.03 2.47
N VAL A 290 -14.69 0.94 2.45
CA VAL A 290 -14.30 0.26 1.22
C VAL A 290 -15.27 -0.88 0.98
N GLU A 291 -15.93 -0.86 -0.17
CA GLU A 291 -16.82 -1.93 -0.63
C GLU A 291 -16.13 -2.67 -1.78
N VAL A 292 -16.12 -4.01 -1.74
CA VAL A 292 -15.45 -4.83 -2.77
C VAL A 292 -16.46 -5.72 -3.47
N GLU A 293 -16.52 -5.61 -4.79
CA GLU A 293 -17.28 -6.50 -5.67
C GLU A 293 -16.29 -7.41 -6.42
N ARG A 294 -16.38 -8.72 -6.18
CA ARG A 294 -15.68 -9.72 -7.01
C ARG A 294 -16.44 -9.85 -8.33
N LEU A 295 -15.73 -9.63 -9.43
CA LEU A 295 -16.31 -9.75 -10.75
C LEU A 295 -16.29 -11.22 -11.17
N SER A 296 -17.29 -11.62 -11.95
CA SER A 296 -17.38 -12.96 -12.55
C SER A 296 -17.36 -12.86 -14.08
N PRO A 297 -16.22 -12.51 -14.71
CA PRO A 297 -16.10 -12.55 -16.16
C PRO A 297 -16.30 -13.98 -16.69
N PRO A 298 -16.66 -14.14 -17.98
CA PRO A 298 -16.69 -15.43 -18.64
C PRO A 298 -15.37 -16.21 -18.51
N GLU A 299 -15.43 -17.53 -18.36
CA GLU A 299 -14.24 -18.38 -18.15
C GLU A 299 -13.26 -18.34 -19.32
N ASP A 300 -13.76 -18.30 -20.56
CA ASP A 300 -12.96 -18.13 -21.77
C ASP A 300 -12.20 -16.79 -21.77
N PHE A 301 -12.79 -15.73 -21.24
CA PHE A 301 -12.11 -14.46 -21.03
C PHE A 301 -11.00 -14.57 -19.99
N LEU A 302 -11.21 -15.27 -18.88
CA LEU A 302 -10.19 -15.47 -17.84
C LEU A 302 -8.99 -16.26 -18.37
N VAL A 303 -9.25 -17.37 -19.07
CA VAL A 303 -8.20 -18.19 -19.72
C VAL A 303 -7.44 -17.35 -20.74
N SER A 304 -8.15 -16.56 -21.55
CA SER A 304 -7.52 -15.68 -22.53
C SER A 304 -6.68 -14.60 -21.84
N LEU A 305 -7.17 -14.00 -20.76
CA LEU A 305 -6.45 -12.99 -19.99
C LEU A 305 -5.10 -13.52 -19.46
N GLU A 306 -5.08 -14.70 -18.86
CA GLU A 306 -3.83 -15.33 -18.38
C GLU A 306 -2.83 -15.57 -19.52
N GLN A 307 -3.30 -16.05 -20.68
CA GLN A 307 -2.44 -16.29 -21.83
C GLN A 307 -1.79 -15.02 -22.39
N HIS A 308 -2.38 -13.84 -22.14
CA HIS A 308 -1.89 -12.56 -22.66
C HIS A 308 -1.21 -11.68 -21.60
N LEU A 309 -1.31 -12.01 -20.32
CA LEU A 309 -0.68 -11.25 -19.25
C LEU A 309 0.77 -11.67 -19.04
N LEU A 310 1.67 -10.69 -19.03
CA LEU A 310 3.08 -10.88 -18.68
C LEU A 310 3.54 -9.79 -17.71
N LEU A 311 4.50 -10.13 -16.87
CA LEU A 311 5.21 -9.19 -16.00
C LEU A 311 6.66 -9.04 -16.45
N VAL A 312 7.14 -7.80 -16.52
CA VAL A 312 8.52 -7.47 -16.85
C VAL A 312 9.13 -6.68 -15.70
N TYR A 313 10.13 -7.23 -15.02
CA TYR A 313 10.95 -6.45 -14.09
C TYR A 313 11.87 -5.54 -14.88
N THR A 314 11.80 -4.23 -14.61
CA THR A 314 12.49 -3.19 -15.37
C THR A 314 13.97 -3.01 -15.01
N GLY A 315 14.51 -3.78 -14.06
CA GLY A 315 15.87 -3.58 -13.52
C GLY A 315 16.01 -2.37 -12.60
N LYS A 316 15.05 -1.44 -12.62
CA LYS A 316 15.04 -0.23 -11.81
C LYS A 316 14.35 -0.50 -10.48
N THR A 317 15.03 -0.19 -9.39
CA THR A 317 14.37 -0.07 -8.09
C THR A 317 13.49 1.18 -8.08
N ARG A 318 12.37 1.14 -7.33
CA ARG A 318 11.46 2.28 -7.18
C ARG A 318 12.22 3.44 -6.54
N LEU A 319 12.69 4.38 -7.37
CA LEU A 319 13.43 5.58 -6.96
C LEU A 319 12.53 6.82 -6.82
N ALA A 320 11.24 6.69 -7.15
CA ALA A 320 10.27 7.78 -7.16
C ALA A 320 9.96 8.27 -5.73
N ARG A 321 10.91 9.00 -5.16
CA ARG A 321 10.76 9.67 -3.87
C ARG A 321 9.74 10.80 -4.07
N ASN A 322 8.72 10.82 -3.21
CA ASN A 322 7.69 11.87 -3.10
C ASN A 322 6.54 11.87 -4.13
N LEU A 323 6.37 10.87 -5.02
CA LEU A 323 5.23 10.87 -5.96
C LEU A 323 3.87 11.07 -5.27
N LEU A 324 3.62 10.35 -4.17
CA LEU A 324 2.41 10.51 -3.37
C LEU A 324 2.26 11.95 -2.84
N GLN A 325 3.36 12.55 -2.38
CA GLN A 325 3.33 13.92 -1.86
C GLN A 325 3.02 14.93 -2.96
N ASP A 326 3.57 14.73 -4.16
CA ASP A 326 3.33 15.61 -5.31
C ASP A 326 1.87 15.52 -5.77
N VAL A 327 1.32 14.30 -5.87
CA VAL A 327 -0.11 14.07 -6.16
C VAL A 327 -1.00 14.79 -5.15
N VAL A 328 -0.74 14.59 -3.85
CA VAL A 328 -1.53 15.18 -2.77
C VAL A 328 -1.40 16.71 -2.75
N ARG A 329 -0.20 17.26 -3.04
CA ARG A 329 -0.01 18.72 -3.17
C ARG A 329 -0.78 19.29 -4.35
N SER A 330 -0.66 18.68 -5.52
CA SER A 330 -1.40 19.11 -6.71
C SER A 330 -2.91 19.03 -6.50
N TRP A 331 -3.38 18.06 -5.72
CA TRP A 331 -4.76 17.98 -5.25
C TRP A 331 -5.15 19.15 -4.34
N TYR A 332 -4.37 19.43 -3.29
CA TYR A 332 -4.63 20.57 -2.39
C TYR A 332 -4.60 21.92 -3.12
N SER A 333 -3.77 22.06 -4.16
CA SER A 333 -3.75 23.24 -5.03
C SER A 333 -4.93 23.32 -6.00
N ARG A 334 -5.83 22.33 -6.01
CA ARG A 334 -7.00 22.27 -6.90
C ARG A 334 -6.66 22.48 -8.37
N LEU A 335 -5.53 21.92 -8.82
CA LEU A 335 -5.16 22.01 -10.24
C LEU A 335 -6.29 21.41 -11.10
N PRO A 336 -6.85 22.15 -12.08
CA PRO A 336 -8.00 21.69 -12.85
C PRO A 336 -7.78 20.33 -13.52
N SER A 337 -6.58 20.10 -14.05
CA SER A 337 -6.19 18.83 -14.65
C SER A 337 -6.23 17.66 -13.65
N MET A 338 -5.89 17.89 -12.38
CA MET A 338 -5.92 16.86 -11.34
C MET A 338 -7.34 16.50 -10.94
N VAL A 339 -8.17 17.53 -10.69
CA VAL A 339 -9.58 17.33 -10.30
C VAL A 339 -10.35 16.63 -11.40
N GLN A 340 -10.17 17.05 -12.66
CA GLN A 340 -10.80 16.41 -13.81
C GLN A 340 -10.30 14.97 -14.00
N ASN A 341 -8.99 14.74 -13.89
CA ASN A 341 -8.42 13.40 -14.04
C ASN A 341 -8.87 12.44 -12.94
N ALA A 342 -9.05 12.90 -11.70
CA ALA A 342 -9.59 12.08 -10.61
C ALA A 342 -10.99 11.54 -10.90
N GLN A 343 -11.87 12.36 -11.48
CA GLN A 343 -13.20 11.91 -11.94
C GLN A 343 -13.08 10.89 -13.08
N GLN A 344 -12.17 11.12 -14.02
CA GLN A 344 -11.93 10.22 -15.14
C GLN A 344 -11.31 8.88 -14.72
N LEU A 345 -10.53 8.84 -13.63
CA LEU A 345 -9.98 7.61 -13.06
C LEU A 345 -11.12 6.68 -12.60
N VAL A 346 -12.08 7.23 -11.86
CA VAL A 346 -13.27 6.49 -11.40
C VAL A 346 -14.07 5.98 -12.60
N ALA A 347 -14.35 6.85 -13.58
CA ALA A 347 -15.08 6.45 -14.78
C ALA A 347 -14.37 5.32 -15.57
N ASN A 348 -13.04 5.38 -15.70
CA ASN A 348 -12.26 4.35 -16.37
C ASN A 348 -12.27 3.02 -15.60
N SER A 349 -12.24 3.06 -14.26
CA SER A 349 -12.42 1.87 -13.43
C SER A 349 -13.77 1.19 -13.68
N GLU A 350 -14.87 1.96 -13.68
CA GLU A 350 -16.21 1.42 -13.94
C GLU A 350 -16.41 0.94 -15.39
N GLU A 351 -15.67 1.49 -16.36
CA GLU A 351 -15.63 0.95 -17.72
C GLU A 351 -14.85 -0.38 -17.76
N CYS A 352 -13.73 -0.44 -17.05
CA CYS A 352 -12.85 -1.59 -16.96
C CYS A 352 -13.53 -2.79 -16.27
N SER A 353 -14.31 -2.56 -15.21
CA SER A 353 -15.06 -3.62 -14.51
C SER A 353 -16.10 -4.31 -15.40
N ARG A 354 -16.51 -3.66 -16.50
CA ARG A 354 -17.47 -4.19 -17.49
C ARG A 354 -16.79 -4.67 -18.77
N ALA A 355 -15.46 -4.72 -18.80
CA ALA A 355 -14.70 -5.12 -19.99
C ALA A 355 -14.64 -6.65 -20.12
N CYS A 356 -15.53 -7.22 -20.95
CA CYS A 356 -15.53 -8.65 -21.24
C CYS A 356 -14.72 -9.03 -22.50
N SER A 357 -13.76 -8.20 -22.93
CA SER A 357 -12.86 -8.52 -24.05
C SER A 357 -11.48 -7.90 -23.86
N LEU A 358 -10.43 -8.59 -24.33
CA LEU A 358 -9.05 -8.14 -24.15
C LEU A 358 -8.79 -6.77 -24.79
N SER A 359 -9.40 -6.48 -25.95
CA SER A 359 -9.26 -5.18 -26.61
C SER A 359 -9.89 -4.05 -25.78
N ARG A 360 -11.02 -4.29 -25.10
CA ARG A 360 -11.62 -3.31 -24.19
C ARG A 360 -10.76 -3.11 -22.95
N LEU A 361 -10.27 -4.20 -22.36
CA LEU A 361 -9.37 -4.16 -21.21
C LEU A 361 -8.07 -3.41 -21.54
N GLY A 362 -7.45 -3.69 -22.69
CA GLY A 362 -6.24 -3.03 -23.18
C GLY A 362 -6.42 -1.52 -23.32
N ARG A 363 -7.56 -1.06 -23.87
CA ARG A 363 -7.90 0.37 -23.93
C ARG A 363 -8.06 1.01 -22.55
N CYS A 364 -8.67 0.32 -21.60
CA CYS A 364 -8.81 0.80 -20.22
C CYS A 364 -7.43 0.92 -19.55
N LEU A 365 -6.57 -0.08 -19.76
CA LEU A 365 -5.21 -0.14 -19.23
C LEU A 365 -4.33 0.99 -19.78
N ASP A 366 -4.36 1.19 -21.11
CA ASP A 366 -3.65 2.29 -21.76
C ASP A 366 -4.11 3.66 -21.27
N ARG A 367 -5.42 3.85 -21.14
CA ARG A 367 -6.00 5.06 -20.57
C ARG A 367 -5.53 5.24 -19.13
N SER A 368 -5.54 4.18 -18.33
CA SER A 368 -5.06 4.19 -16.95
C SER A 368 -3.59 4.59 -16.85
N TRP A 369 -2.73 4.19 -17.82
CA TRP A 369 -1.34 4.64 -17.85
C TRP A 369 -1.21 6.13 -18.13
N GLN A 370 -1.97 6.67 -19.10
CA GLN A 370 -1.96 8.12 -19.35
C GLN A 370 -2.48 8.90 -18.14
N GLN A 371 -3.56 8.43 -17.51
CA GLN A 371 -4.11 9.04 -16.30
C GLN A 371 -3.11 8.98 -15.13
N LYS A 372 -2.37 7.88 -14.97
CA LYS A 372 -1.31 7.76 -13.96
C LYS A 372 -0.18 8.77 -14.18
N LYS A 373 0.26 9.00 -15.42
CA LYS A 373 1.27 10.01 -15.75
C LYS A 373 0.79 11.43 -15.49
N LEU A 374 -0.51 11.71 -15.69
CA LEU A 374 -1.09 12.99 -15.31
C LEU A 374 -1.07 13.18 -13.79
N MET A 375 -1.50 12.17 -13.02
CA MET A 375 -1.46 12.24 -11.55
C MET A 375 -0.02 12.39 -11.03
N ALA A 376 0.90 11.60 -11.56
CA ALA A 376 2.25 11.46 -11.05
C ALA A 376 3.28 11.56 -12.21
N PRO A 377 3.65 12.78 -12.65
CA PRO A 377 4.56 12.98 -13.79
C PRO A 377 5.91 12.25 -13.68
N GLY A 378 6.40 11.99 -12.47
CA GLY A 378 7.63 11.24 -12.22
C GLY A 378 7.49 9.70 -12.27
N CYS A 379 6.33 9.15 -12.64
CA CYS A 379 6.08 7.71 -12.63
C CYS A 379 6.74 6.96 -13.82
N GLU A 380 7.20 7.67 -14.86
CA GLU A 380 7.77 7.09 -16.09
C GLU A 380 9.21 7.59 -16.33
N PRO A 381 10.23 6.93 -15.73
CA PRO A 381 11.63 7.20 -16.02
C PRO A 381 11.97 6.90 -17.49
N ALA A 382 13.03 7.55 -18.01
CA ALA A 382 13.45 7.38 -19.41
C ALA A 382 13.64 5.91 -19.82
N SER A 383 14.28 5.07 -19.00
CA SER A 383 14.46 3.65 -19.32
C SER A 383 13.14 2.87 -19.39
N VAL A 384 12.15 3.23 -18.57
CA VAL A 384 10.81 2.63 -18.61
C VAL A 384 10.08 3.07 -19.86
N ARG A 385 10.18 4.36 -20.23
CA ARG A 385 9.62 4.89 -21.48
C ARG A 385 10.15 4.13 -22.69
N THR A 386 11.48 4.01 -22.82
CA THR A 386 12.12 3.26 -23.92
C THR A 386 11.62 1.82 -23.99
N MET A 387 11.52 1.14 -22.84
CA MET A 387 10.98 -0.23 -22.75
C MET A 387 9.52 -0.30 -23.25
N MET A 388 8.66 0.61 -22.78
CA MET A 388 7.25 0.64 -23.17
C MET A 388 7.07 1.00 -24.65
N GLU A 389 7.88 1.90 -25.19
CA GLU A 389 7.85 2.27 -26.62
C GLU A 389 8.24 1.07 -27.51
N ALA A 390 9.31 0.35 -27.14
CA ALA A 390 9.74 -0.85 -27.87
C ALA A 390 8.68 -1.97 -27.86
N LEU A 391 7.98 -2.15 -26.73
CA LEU A 391 6.94 -3.17 -26.59
C LEU A 391 5.59 -2.78 -27.19
N ARG A 392 5.39 -1.51 -27.56
CA ARG A 392 4.10 -0.98 -28.04
C ARG A 392 3.47 -1.81 -29.17
N PRO A 393 4.22 -2.32 -30.18
CA PRO A 393 3.65 -3.15 -31.25
C PRO A 393 3.17 -4.54 -30.80
N LEU A 394 3.60 -5.03 -29.63
CA LEU A 394 3.22 -6.35 -29.11
C LEU A 394 2.06 -6.32 -28.11
N VAL A 395 1.63 -5.14 -27.64
CA VAL A 395 0.67 -5.04 -26.53
C VAL A 395 -0.62 -4.28 -26.86
N LEU A 396 -1.75 -4.82 -26.40
CA LEU A 396 -3.06 -4.13 -26.35
C LEU A 396 -3.09 -3.02 -25.29
N GLY A 397 -2.31 -3.19 -24.22
CA GLY A 397 -2.14 -2.20 -23.18
C GLY A 397 -0.98 -2.57 -22.26
N GLN A 398 -0.41 -1.57 -21.58
CA GLN A 398 0.70 -1.76 -20.64
C GLN A 398 0.73 -0.65 -19.59
N SER A 399 1.17 -0.99 -18.38
CA SER A 399 1.29 -0.03 -17.28
C SER A 399 2.29 -0.52 -16.25
N LEU A 400 2.79 0.40 -15.43
CA LEU A 400 3.72 0.12 -14.36
C LEU A 400 2.98 -0.12 -13.04
N ALA A 401 3.36 -1.17 -12.31
CA ALA A 401 2.72 -1.56 -11.05
C ALA A 401 3.02 -0.58 -9.90
N GLY A 402 2.01 -0.30 -9.07
CA GLY A 402 2.09 0.67 -7.98
C GLY A 402 2.25 2.12 -8.46
N ALA A 403 2.87 2.98 -7.64
CA ALA A 403 3.03 4.40 -7.93
C ALA A 403 3.91 4.72 -9.15
N GLY A 404 4.76 3.77 -9.57
CA GLY A 404 5.66 3.89 -10.71
C GLY A 404 7.12 4.22 -10.35
N GLY A 405 7.89 4.70 -11.33
CA GLY A 405 9.31 5.06 -11.17
C GLY A 405 10.30 3.88 -11.22
N GLY A 406 9.83 2.69 -11.60
CA GLY A 406 10.59 1.43 -11.67
C GLY A 406 9.76 0.23 -11.17
N GLY A 407 10.42 -0.90 -10.91
CA GLY A 407 9.77 -2.14 -10.48
C GLY A 407 9.26 -2.95 -11.67
N PHE A 408 8.00 -3.39 -11.61
CA PHE A 408 7.40 -4.27 -12.61
C PHE A 408 6.45 -3.52 -13.55
N LEU A 409 6.62 -3.76 -14.84
CA LEU A 409 5.69 -3.44 -15.91
C LEU A 409 4.79 -4.67 -16.13
N TYR A 410 3.49 -4.48 -16.27
CA TYR A 410 2.58 -5.54 -16.71
C TYR A 410 2.06 -5.22 -18.10
N LEU A 411 2.03 -6.25 -18.92
CA LEU A 411 1.70 -6.20 -20.33
C LEU A 411 0.45 -7.03 -20.58
N LEU A 412 -0.46 -6.48 -21.37
CA LEU A 412 -1.50 -7.26 -22.02
C LEU A 412 -1.11 -7.42 -23.49
N THR A 413 -0.60 -8.58 -23.88
CA THR A 413 -0.08 -8.83 -25.23
C THR A 413 -1.21 -8.92 -26.25
N ARG A 414 -0.88 -8.75 -27.55
CA ARG A 414 -1.85 -8.88 -28.65
C ARG A 414 -2.16 -10.33 -28.98
N GLU A 415 -1.13 -11.17 -28.97
CA GLU A 415 -1.26 -12.61 -29.18
C GLU A 415 -0.99 -13.37 -27.88
N PRO A 416 -1.54 -14.58 -27.72
CA PRO A 416 -1.32 -15.38 -26.52
C PRO A 416 0.14 -15.86 -26.45
N ARG A 417 0.66 -15.99 -25.23
CA ARG A 417 1.93 -16.62 -24.90
C ARG A 417 3.15 -15.96 -25.57
N GLN A 418 3.12 -14.64 -25.75
CA GLN A 418 4.19 -13.85 -26.39
C GLN A 418 5.47 -13.63 -25.56
N ARG A 419 5.73 -14.45 -24.53
CA ARG A 419 6.90 -14.29 -23.63
C ARG A 419 8.23 -14.19 -24.40
N GLN A 420 8.42 -15.05 -25.39
CA GLN A 420 9.66 -15.07 -26.17
C GLN A 420 9.80 -13.85 -27.08
N ALA A 421 8.71 -13.39 -27.69
CA ALA A 421 8.70 -12.18 -28.52
C ALA A 421 9.03 -10.93 -27.69
N VAL A 422 8.46 -10.83 -26.48
CA VAL A 422 8.79 -9.77 -25.52
C VAL A 422 10.28 -9.80 -25.17
N LEU A 423 10.83 -10.96 -24.82
CA LEU A 423 12.26 -11.11 -24.52
C LEU A 423 13.15 -10.69 -25.69
N GLN A 424 12.81 -11.10 -26.92
CA GLN A 424 13.56 -10.74 -28.13
C GLN A 424 13.57 -9.22 -28.36
N VAL A 425 12.41 -8.55 -28.26
CA VAL A 425 12.32 -7.10 -28.42
C VAL A 425 13.17 -6.39 -27.36
N LEU A 426 13.09 -6.81 -26.10
CA LEU A 426 13.85 -6.18 -25.02
C LEU A 426 15.36 -6.38 -25.15
N ASN A 427 15.81 -7.60 -25.53
CA ASN A 427 17.23 -7.89 -25.77
C ASN A 427 17.81 -7.06 -26.93
N ASN A 428 16.99 -6.78 -27.95
CA ASN A 428 17.40 -6.01 -29.12
C ASN A 428 17.25 -4.50 -28.94
N THR A 429 16.72 -4.03 -27.81
CA THR A 429 16.53 -2.60 -27.54
C THR A 429 17.76 -2.02 -26.83
N PRO A 430 18.52 -1.12 -27.46
CA PRO A 430 19.72 -0.55 -26.85
C PRO A 430 19.41 0.28 -25.60
N GLY A 431 20.31 0.25 -24.61
CA GLY A 431 20.23 1.11 -23.42
C GLY A 431 19.30 0.61 -22.30
N LEU A 432 18.66 -0.56 -22.47
CA LEU A 432 18.00 -1.25 -21.37
C LEU A 432 19.04 -1.95 -20.49
N GLY A 433 18.86 -1.88 -19.16
CA GLY A 433 19.67 -2.63 -18.19
C GLY A 433 19.11 -4.05 -17.97
N ASP A 434 19.50 -4.70 -16.89
CA ASP A 434 18.99 -6.04 -16.54
C ASP A 434 17.46 -6.05 -16.42
N PHE A 435 16.79 -6.94 -17.14
CA PHE A 435 15.34 -7.17 -17.03
C PHE A 435 15.04 -8.67 -16.93
N SER A 436 13.84 -9.00 -16.48
CA SER A 436 13.33 -10.37 -16.47
C SER A 436 11.85 -10.39 -16.81
N VAL A 437 11.40 -11.46 -17.47
CA VAL A 437 10.03 -11.64 -17.92
C VAL A 437 9.42 -12.85 -17.21
N HIS A 438 8.31 -12.61 -16.54
CA HIS A 438 7.61 -13.54 -15.66
C HIS A 438 6.21 -13.83 -16.18
N SER A 439 5.79 -15.07 -15.93
CA SER A 439 4.42 -15.52 -16.17
C SER A 439 3.48 -15.03 -15.07
N VAL A 440 2.21 -14.84 -15.45
CA VAL A 440 1.16 -14.32 -14.58
C VAL A 440 -0.03 -15.24 -14.66
N GLU A 441 -0.55 -15.67 -13.52
CA GLU A 441 -1.78 -16.45 -13.40
C GLU A 441 -2.73 -15.71 -12.46
N LEU A 442 -4.03 -15.79 -12.71
CA LEU A 442 -5.03 -15.22 -11.83
C LEU A 442 -5.11 -16.04 -10.54
N ASP A 443 -5.15 -15.33 -9.42
CA ASP A 443 -5.34 -15.95 -8.11
C ASP A 443 -6.78 -15.72 -7.66
N MET A 444 -7.61 -16.77 -7.66
CA MET A 444 -9.04 -16.65 -7.37
C MET A 444 -9.39 -16.61 -5.88
N ASP A 445 -8.45 -16.93 -4.99
CA ASP A 445 -8.70 -17.05 -3.55
C ASP A 445 -8.38 -15.73 -2.81
N GLY A 446 -7.25 -15.11 -3.16
CA GLY A 446 -6.71 -13.97 -2.41
C GLY A 446 -5.87 -14.42 -1.22
N ILE A 447 -6.00 -13.73 -0.08
CA ILE A 447 -5.32 -14.12 1.15
C ILE A 447 -5.74 -15.52 1.58
N THR A 448 -4.77 -16.40 1.77
CA THR A 448 -5.02 -17.82 2.06
C THR A 448 -4.18 -18.26 3.25
N VAL A 449 -4.83 -18.98 4.15
CA VAL A 449 -4.16 -19.65 5.27
C VAL A 449 -3.68 -21.01 4.77
N LEU A 450 -2.39 -21.30 4.94
CA LEU A 450 -1.86 -22.62 4.65
C LEU A 450 -2.15 -23.58 5.82
N PRO A 451 -2.44 -24.85 5.54
CA PRO A 451 -2.51 -25.86 6.59
C PRO A 451 -1.15 -25.97 7.31
N PRO A 452 -1.15 -26.32 8.60
CA PRO A 452 0.11 -26.60 9.30
C PRO A 452 0.88 -27.71 8.57
N PRO A 453 2.21 -27.57 8.45
CA PRO A 453 3.06 -28.50 7.69
C PRO A 453 3.15 -29.89 8.32
#